data_AF-A0A820DRS9-F1
#
_entry.id   AF-A0A820DRS9-F1
#
_cell.length_a   1.000
_cell.length_b   1.000
_cell.length_c   1.000
_cell.angle_alpha   90.00
_cell.angle_beta   90.00
_cell.angle_gamma   90.00
#
_symmetry.space_group_name_H-M   'P 1'
#
loop_
_entity.id
_entity.type
_entity.pdbx_description
1 polymer ?
#
loop_
_entity_poly.entity_id
_entity_poly.type
_entity_poly.pdbx_seq_one_letter_code
_entity_poly.pdbx_strand_id
1 'polypeptide(L)'
;MSIYLTPYLGYGPAYPSQQGFESEGCRNHYWWTAFFYIGNLIKPQNMCLNVSWYLFNDMQFHWVAPLVLIPFVLGRKKLAYIVGIIYIFISMSSVFGLLLYYPHLNPNNVRNAIQQSTQPTEPTYFNVIYVAPWCRISAYAIGLLTGFLVINKGRTYSINSKIKLIGNLLTTSSFLVCIFSMYGDYNSVNGLNRASIIAYDMLSRPAWSLAIGWIIFLCSITENGIVNKILSWPIWIPLTRLNYATYLIHLTIIYIIIYNQTMPFYYQPLT
;
A
#
# COMPACT_ATOMS: atom_id res chain seq x y z
N MET A 1 14.82 9.52 -10.83
CA MET A 1 15.46 9.20 -12.13
C MET A 1 15.19 10.35 -13.07
N SER A 2 16.01 10.59 -14.09
CA SER A 2 15.83 11.70 -15.03
C SER A 2 14.95 11.26 -16.20
N ILE A 3 13.89 12.03 -16.49
CA ILE A 3 13.03 11.93 -17.69
C ILE A 3 13.85 11.80 -18.98
N TYR A 4 15.05 12.36 -19.00
CA TYR A 4 15.94 12.35 -20.16
C TYR A 4 16.73 11.05 -20.34
N LEU A 5 16.91 10.26 -19.27
CA LEU A 5 17.64 9.00 -19.36
C LEU A 5 16.74 7.85 -19.78
N THR A 6 15.45 7.91 -19.45
CA THR A 6 14.53 6.79 -19.67
C THR A 6 14.32 6.39 -21.13
N PRO A 7 14.41 7.24 -22.16
CA PRO A 7 14.36 6.76 -23.54
C PRO A 7 15.50 5.80 -23.91
N TYR A 8 16.64 5.86 -23.20
CA TYR A 8 17.86 5.13 -23.54
C TYR A 8 18.08 3.83 -22.74
N LEU A 9 17.14 3.44 -21.86
CA LEU A 9 17.30 2.28 -20.99
C LEU A 9 16.78 0.96 -21.58
N GLY A 10 16.33 0.97 -22.84
CA GLY A 10 15.83 -0.24 -23.48
C GLY A 10 15.60 -0.08 -24.96
N TYR A 11 15.56 -1.23 -25.63
CA TYR A 11 15.34 -1.37 -27.08
C TYR A 11 14.31 -2.45 -27.41
N GLY A 12 13.57 -2.95 -26.40
CA GLY A 12 12.55 -3.98 -26.60
C GLY A 12 11.38 -3.53 -27.47
N PRO A 13 10.62 -4.48 -28.06
CA PRO A 13 9.54 -4.18 -29.00
C PRO A 13 8.37 -3.41 -28.39
N ALA A 14 8.17 -3.53 -27.07
CA ALA A 14 7.16 -2.78 -26.33
C ALA A 14 7.73 -1.48 -25.71
N TYR A 15 9.02 -1.19 -25.90
CA TYR A 15 9.68 -0.06 -25.28
C TYR A 15 9.25 1.26 -25.93
N PRO A 16 8.77 2.25 -25.14
CA PRO A 16 8.39 3.55 -25.67
C PRO A 16 9.63 4.40 -26.00
N SER A 17 10.32 4.07 -27.10
CA SER A 17 11.64 4.61 -27.47
C SER A 17 11.70 6.12 -27.68
N GLN A 18 10.59 6.80 -28.02
CA GLN A 18 10.57 8.25 -28.20
C GLN A 18 10.27 9.05 -26.92
N GLN A 19 9.53 8.47 -25.96
CA GLN A 19 9.07 9.20 -24.77
C GLN A 19 9.69 8.67 -23.47
N GLY A 20 10.27 7.47 -23.47
CA GLY A 20 10.57 6.74 -22.24
C GLY A 20 9.29 6.28 -21.55
N PHE A 21 9.42 5.46 -20.51
CA PHE A 21 8.27 5.00 -19.72
C PHE A 21 7.85 6.00 -18.62
N GLU A 22 8.46 7.19 -18.58
CA GLU A 22 8.05 8.23 -17.62
C GLU A 22 6.76 8.90 -18.09
N SER A 23 5.92 9.28 -17.12
CA SER A 23 4.57 9.76 -17.40
C SER A 23 4.61 11.10 -18.12
N GLU A 24 3.74 11.25 -19.12
CA GLU A 24 3.47 12.53 -19.80
C GLU A 24 3.16 13.65 -18.80
N GLY A 25 2.62 13.29 -17.62
CA GLY A 25 2.37 14.20 -16.51
C GLY A 25 3.61 14.94 -15.99
N CYS A 26 4.80 14.34 -16.05
CA CYS A 26 6.04 15.06 -15.72
C CYS A 26 6.34 16.19 -16.71
N ARG A 27 6.12 15.94 -18.00
CA ARG A 27 6.38 16.90 -19.08
C ARG A 27 5.29 17.98 -19.12
N ASN A 28 4.05 17.62 -18.83
CA ASN A 28 2.86 18.48 -18.90
C ASN A 28 2.62 19.34 -17.63
N HIS A 29 3.69 19.90 -17.04
CA HIS A 29 3.64 20.85 -15.91
C HIS A 29 3.08 20.33 -14.57
N TYR A 30 2.99 19.02 -14.29
CA TYR A 30 2.54 18.50 -12.98
C TYR A 30 3.67 18.13 -12.01
N TRP A 31 4.93 18.36 -12.38
CA TRP A 31 6.11 18.08 -11.55
C TRP A 31 6.06 18.78 -10.18
N TRP A 32 5.50 19.98 -10.11
CA TRP A 32 5.42 20.76 -8.86
C TRP A 32 4.56 20.09 -7.80
N THR A 33 3.58 19.27 -8.20
CA THR A 33 2.71 18.53 -7.26
C THR A 33 3.50 17.52 -6.43
N ALA A 34 4.66 17.06 -6.93
CA ALA A 34 5.55 16.18 -6.20
C ALA A 34 6.27 16.91 -5.06
N PHE A 35 6.67 18.17 -5.25
CA PHE A 35 7.32 18.99 -4.21
C PHE A 35 6.41 19.24 -3.01
N PHE A 36 5.11 19.44 -3.26
CA PHE A 36 4.12 19.65 -2.22
C PHE A 36 3.46 18.37 -1.71
N TYR A 37 3.86 17.19 -2.20
CA TYR A 37 3.29 15.90 -1.80
C TYR A 37 1.77 15.77 -2.04
N ILE A 38 1.25 16.36 -3.13
CA ILE A 38 -0.20 16.39 -3.46
C ILE A 38 -0.53 15.79 -4.84
N GLY A 39 0.42 15.11 -5.48
CA GLY A 39 0.23 14.54 -6.81
C GLY A 39 -0.95 13.56 -6.90
N ASN A 40 -1.17 12.76 -5.85
CA ASN A 40 -2.27 11.80 -5.75
C ASN A 40 -3.65 12.45 -5.45
N LEU A 41 -3.69 13.75 -5.12
CA LEU A 41 -4.93 14.48 -4.82
C LEU A 41 -5.43 15.29 -6.02
N ILE A 42 -4.53 15.91 -6.78
CA ILE A 42 -4.90 16.84 -7.86
C ILE A 42 -5.29 16.09 -9.13
N LYS A 43 -4.37 15.29 -9.66
CA LYS A 43 -4.58 14.49 -10.88
C LYS A 43 -3.79 13.19 -10.74
N PRO A 44 -4.32 12.19 -10.01
CA PRO A 44 -3.63 10.92 -9.80
C PRO A 44 -3.24 10.24 -11.13
N GLN A 45 -4.04 10.39 -12.17
CA GLN A 45 -3.76 9.88 -13.51
C GLN A 45 -2.52 10.50 -14.19
N ASN A 46 -2.17 11.73 -13.81
CA ASN A 46 -1.06 12.48 -14.39
C ASN A 46 0.08 12.69 -13.37
N MET A 47 0.21 11.81 -12.38
CA MET A 47 1.34 11.87 -11.45
C MET A 47 2.64 11.72 -12.23
N CYS A 48 3.57 12.64 -11.95
CA CYS A 48 4.88 12.62 -12.60
C CYS A 48 5.64 11.33 -12.25
N LEU A 49 5.83 11.04 -10.96
CA LEU A 49 6.44 9.81 -10.49
C LEU A 49 5.37 8.94 -9.85
N ASN A 50 4.90 7.90 -10.54
CA ASN A 50 3.91 7.00 -9.96
C ASN A 50 4.41 6.40 -8.64
N VAL A 51 5.69 6.01 -8.55
CA VAL A 51 6.29 5.46 -7.32
C VAL A 51 6.18 6.39 -6.11
N SER A 52 6.06 7.71 -6.29
CA SER A 52 6.00 8.63 -5.14
C SER A 52 4.63 8.69 -4.48
N TRP A 53 3.61 7.97 -4.99
CA TRP A 53 2.27 7.93 -4.38
C TRP A 53 2.31 7.59 -2.88
N TYR A 54 3.21 6.69 -2.47
CA TYR A 54 3.37 6.30 -1.07
C TYR A 54 3.95 7.42 -0.23
N LEU A 55 4.95 8.15 -0.76
CA LEU A 55 5.55 9.29 -0.08
C LEU A 55 4.54 10.43 0.10
N PHE A 56 3.68 10.64 -0.89
CA PHE A 56 2.59 11.61 -0.79
C PHE A 56 1.63 11.23 0.34
N ASN A 57 1.19 9.98 0.38
CA ASN A 57 0.35 9.48 1.46
C ASN A 57 1.03 9.60 2.83
N ASP A 58 2.30 9.23 2.96
CA ASP A 58 3.03 9.30 4.23
C ASP A 58 3.12 10.73 4.77
N MET A 59 3.44 11.70 3.90
CA MET A 59 3.45 13.11 4.29
C MET A 59 2.06 13.63 4.67
N GLN A 60 1.03 13.25 3.91
CA GLN A 60 -0.35 13.63 4.20
C GLN A 60 -0.83 13.03 5.54
N PHE A 61 -0.44 11.80 5.83
CA PHE A 61 -0.71 11.16 7.12
C PHE A 61 0.05 11.85 8.26
N HIS A 62 1.28 12.29 8.01
CA HIS A 62 2.04 13.10 8.96
C HIS A 62 1.34 14.43 9.29
N TRP A 63 0.70 15.09 8.32
CA TRP A 63 -0.07 16.31 8.58
C TRP A 63 -1.29 16.10 9.47
N VAL A 64 -1.96 14.95 9.39
CA VAL A 64 -3.15 14.64 10.21
C VAL A 64 -2.80 13.92 11.52
N ALA A 65 -1.60 13.35 11.64
CA ALA A 65 -1.12 12.67 12.84
C ALA A 65 -1.25 13.50 14.14
N PRO A 66 -1.00 14.84 14.15
CA PRO A 66 -1.19 15.67 15.32
C PRO A 66 -2.59 15.60 15.94
N LEU A 67 -3.63 15.33 15.15
CA LEU A 67 -5.00 15.18 15.66
C LEU A 67 -5.16 13.96 16.58
N VAL A 68 -4.29 12.96 16.44
CA VAL A 68 -4.22 11.78 17.33
C VAL A 68 -3.14 11.98 18.40
N LEU A 69 -1.98 12.53 18.03
CA LEU A 69 -0.82 12.70 18.92
C LEU A 69 -1.02 13.79 19.98
N ILE A 70 -1.58 14.95 19.63
CA ILE A 70 -1.76 16.07 20.58
C ILE A 70 -2.70 15.66 21.73
N PRO A 71 -3.90 15.10 21.51
CA PRO A 71 -4.74 14.61 22.60
C PRO A 71 -4.04 13.56 23.47
N PHE A 72 -3.20 12.72 22.86
CA PHE A 72 -2.43 11.70 23.60
C PHE A 72 -1.42 12.33 24.57
N VAL A 73 -0.60 13.27 24.09
CA VAL A 73 0.40 13.99 24.90
C VAL A 73 -0.26 14.81 26.00
N LEU A 74 -1.42 15.42 25.73
CA LEU A 74 -2.21 16.16 26.72
C LEU A 74 -2.96 15.28 27.73
N GLY A 75 -2.74 13.95 27.73
CA GLY A 75 -3.37 13.02 28.66
C GLY A 75 -4.82 12.64 28.31
N ARG A 76 -5.40 13.19 27.23
CA ARG A 76 -6.74 12.89 26.74
C ARG A 76 -6.76 11.60 25.91
N LYS A 77 -6.28 10.50 26.49
CA LYS A 77 -6.10 9.20 25.82
C LYS A 77 -7.36 8.70 25.12
N LYS A 78 -8.54 8.83 25.76
CA LYS A 78 -9.83 8.42 25.16
C LYS A 78 -10.10 9.13 23.83
N LEU A 79 -9.84 10.44 23.75
CA LEU A 79 -10.02 11.22 22.53
C LEU A 79 -9.06 10.73 21.43
N ALA A 80 -7.79 10.49 21.78
CA ALA A 80 -6.81 9.96 20.85
C ALA A 80 -7.22 8.60 20.25
N TYR A 81 -7.73 7.67 21.07
CA TYR A 81 -8.27 6.39 20.59
C TYR A 81 -9.49 6.59 19.67
N ILE A 82 -10.41 7.48 20.04
CA ILE A 82 -11.61 7.77 19.22
C ILE A 82 -11.20 8.29 17.84
N VAL A 83 -10.31 9.27 17.76
CA VAL A 83 -9.85 9.84 16.48
C VAL A 83 -9.12 8.78 15.64
N GLY A 84 -8.25 7.97 16.24
CA GLY A 84 -7.57 6.89 15.52
C GLY A 84 -8.55 5.83 14.97
N ILE A 85 -9.57 5.46 15.74
CA ILE A 85 -10.62 4.54 15.30
C ILE A 85 -11.45 5.16 14.15
N ILE A 86 -11.76 6.45 14.23
CA ILE A 86 -12.44 7.18 13.15
C ILE A 86 -11.64 7.10 11.85
N TYR A 87 -10.31 7.24 11.86
CA TYR A 87 -9.49 7.08 10.66
C TYR A 87 -9.58 5.68 10.05
N ILE A 88 -9.62 4.64 10.87
CA ILE A 88 -9.82 3.26 10.38
C ILE A 88 -11.19 3.14 9.69
N PHE A 89 -12.25 3.65 10.32
CA PHE A 89 -13.59 3.64 9.72
C PHE A 89 -13.68 4.46 8.43
N ILE A 90 -13.07 5.65 8.37
CA ILE A 90 -13.00 6.46 7.14
C ILE A 90 -12.36 5.65 6.01
N SER A 91 -11.28 4.92 6.30
CA SER A 91 -10.62 4.07 5.33
C SER A 91 -11.49 2.93 4.86
N MET A 92 -12.18 2.23 5.75
CA MET A 92 -13.05 1.12 5.39
C MET A 92 -14.27 1.60 4.59
N SER A 93 -14.96 2.63 5.09
CA SER A 93 -16.15 3.19 4.46
C SER A 93 -15.87 3.81 3.10
N SER A 94 -14.72 4.47 2.93
CA SER A 94 -14.35 5.04 1.62
C SER A 94 -14.08 3.97 0.56
N VAL A 95 -13.34 2.91 0.92
CA VAL A 95 -13.12 1.77 0.02
C VAL A 95 -14.44 1.10 -0.35
N PHE A 96 -15.30 0.85 0.65
CA PHE A 96 -16.63 0.27 0.43
C PHE A 96 -17.48 1.14 -0.51
N GLY A 97 -17.60 2.44 -0.23
CA GLY A 97 -18.39 3.37 -1.04
C GLY A 97 -17.87 3.50 -2.47
N LEU A 98 -16.54 3.61 -2.65
CA LEU A 98 -15.92 3.72 -3.97
C LEU A 98 -16.10 2.46 -4.81
N LEU A 99 -16.04 1.26 -4.21
CA LEU A 99 -16.25 0.00 -4.94
C LEU A 99 -17.72 -0.28 -5.25
N LEU A 100 -18.67 0.31 -4.49
CA LEU A 100 -20.08 0.31 -4.85
C LEU A 100 -20.36 1.28 -6.01
N TYR A 101 -19.75 2.46 -5.98
CA TYR A 101 -19.94 3.46 -7.03
C TYR A 101 -19.26 3.06 -8.35
N TYR A 102 -18.08 2.44 -8.29
CA TYR A 102 -17.33 1.94 -9.44
C TYR A 102 -17.24 0.40 -9.43
N PRO A 103 -18.29 -0.32 -9.87
CA PRO A 103 -18.36 -1.77 -9.79
C PRO A 103 -17.35 -2.49 -10.69
N HIS A 104 -16.86 -1.84 -11.74
CA HIS A 104 -15.88 -2.39 -12.69
C HIS A 104 -14.44 -2.38 -12.15
N LEU A 105 -14.17 -1.67 -11.06
CA LEU A 105 -12.83 -1.64 -10.46
C LEU A 105 -12.56 -2.95 -9.72
N ASN A 106 -11.48 -3.64 -10.11
CA ASN A 106 -10.99 -4.85 -9.45
C ASN A 106 -9.48 -4.70 -9.12
N PRO A 107 -9.05 -5.02 -7.89
CA PRO A 107 -7.63 -5.02 -7.51
C PRO A 107 -6.74 -5.92 -8.37
N ASN A 108 -7.27 -7.00 -8.97
CA ASN A 108 -6.52 -7.98 -9.74
C ASN A 108 -6.32 -7.60 -11.22
N ASN A 109 -6.88 -6.48 -11.67
CA ASN A 109 -6.64 -5.95 -13.02
C ASN A 109 -5.25 -5.30 -13.13
N VAL A 110 -4.19 -6.02 -12.71
CA VAL A 110 -2.76 -5.62 -12.78
C VAL A 110 -2.36 -5.27 -14.21
N ARG A 111 -3.02 -5.87 -15.20
CA ARG A 111 -2.88 -5.55 -16.63
C ARG A 111 -3.13 -4.06 -16.93
N ASN A 112 -4.04 -3.41 -16.22
CA ASN A 112 -4.34 -1.98 -16.37
C ASN A 112 -3.38 -1.05 -15.61
N ALA A 113 -2.53 -1.58 -14.73
CA ALA A 113 -1.48 -0.79 -14.07
C ALA A 113 -0.18 -0.71 -14.90
N ILE A 114 0.01 -1.66 -15.82
CA ILE A 114 1.18 -1.74 -16.71
C ILE A 114 0.83 -1.21 -18.11
N GLN A 115 -0.36 -1.53 -18.62
CA GLN A 115 -0.88 -0.87 -19.81
C GLN A 115 -1.44 0.48 -19.37
N GLN A 116 -0.69 1.56 -19.59
CA GLN A 116 -1.29 2.89 -19.73
C GLN A 116 -2.48 2.70 -20.65
N SER A 117 -3.69 2.80 -20.09
CA SER A 117 -4.89 2.64 -20.88
C SER A 117 -4.79 3.56 -22.08
N THR A 118 -5.08 3.04 -23.26
CA THR A 118 -5.15 3.77 -24.53
C THR A 118 -6.16 4.93 -24.51
N GLN A 119 -6.82 5.17 -23.37
CA GLN A 119 -7.63 6.33 -23.03
C GLN A 119 -7.28 6.79 -21.60
N PRO A 120 -6.63 7.95 -21.39
CA PRO A 120 -6.22 8.46 -20.08
C PRO A 120 -7.38 8.99 -19.21
N THR A 121 -8.63 8.83 -19.64
CA THR A 121 -9.82 9.43 -19.02
C THR A 121 -10.64 8.50 -18.13
N GLU A 122 -10.47 7.19 -18.22
CA GLU A 122 -11.24 6.22 -17.42
C GLU A 122 -10.69 6.11 -15.97
N PRO A 123 -11.56 6.11 -14.94
CA PRO A 123 -11.13 5.91 -13.56
C PRO A 123 -10.53 4.51 -13.40
N THR A 124 -9.27 4.44 -12.99
CA THR A 124 -8.60 3.16 -12.70
C THR A 124 -8.62 2.87 -11.21
N TYR A 125 -8.54 1.58 -10.85
CA TYR A 125 -8.43 1.17 -9.44
C TYR A 125 -7.21 1.82 -8.79
N PHE A 126 -6.11 1.95 -9.55
CA PHE A 126 -4.91 2.62 -9.07
C PHE A 126 -5.19 4.07 -8.65
N ASN A 127 -5.82 4.86 -9.53
CA ASN A 127 -6.05 6.28 -9.32
C ASN A 127 -7.14 6.59 -8.28
N VAL A 128 -8.18 5.75 -8.20
CA VAL A 128 -9.35 6.01 -7.35
C VAL A 128 -9.21 5.41 -5.95
N ILE A 129 -8.61 4.21 -5.83
CA ILE A 129 -8.61 3.43 -4.58
C ILE A 129 -7.20 3.19 -4.05
N TYR A 130 -6.26 2.86 -4.93
CA TYR A 130 -4.93 2.42 -4.51
C TYR A 130 -4.10 3.57 -3.93
N VAL A 131 -4.06 4.72 -4.62
CA VAL A 131 -3.24 5.88 -4.24
C VAL A 131 -3.97 6.91 -3.36
N ALA A 132 -5.29 6.76 -3.24
CA ALA A 132 -6.12 7.64 -2.44
C ALA A 132 -5.78 7.54 -0.93
N PRO A 133 -5.47 8.65 -0.25
CA PRO A 133 -5.03 8.63 1.15
C PRO A 133 -6.12 8.16 2.09
N TRP A 134 -7.38 8.58 1.85
CA TRP A 134 -8.51 8.19 2.67
C TRP A 134 -8.74 6.67 2.64
N CYS A 135 -8.44 5.97 1.54
CA CYS A 135 -8.53 4.50 1.45
C CYS A 135 -7.35 3.75 2.10
N ARG A 136 -6.33 4.46 2.58
CA ARG A 136 -5.05 3.90 3.04
C ARG A 136 -4.71 4.26 4.49
N ILE A 137 -5.33 5.30 5.04
CA ILE A 137 -5.01 5.84 6.37
C ILE A 137 -5.19 4.83 7.51
N SER A 138 -5.99 3.77 7.33
CA SER A 138 -6.19 2.73 8.36
C SER A 138 -4.88 2.12 8.86
N ALA A 139 -3.94 1.80 7.96
CA ALA A 139 -2.66 1.20 8.35
C ALA A 139 -1.84 2.14 9.24
N TYR A 140 -1.82 3.43 8.89
CA TYR A 140 -1.14 4.46 9.65
C TYR A 140 -1.78 4.67 11.04
N ALA A 141 -3.11 4.74 11.08
CA ALA A 141 -3.87 4.88 12.32
C ALA A 141 -3.64 3.71 13.27
N ILE A 142 -3.64 2.46 12.77
CA ILE A 142 -3.34 1.27 13.57
C ILE A 142 -1.93 1.35 14.14
N GLY A 143 -0.94 1.77 13.34
CA GLY A 143 0.43 1.99 13.81
C GLY A 143 0.52 2.98 14.97
N LEU A 144 -0.15 4.13 14.87
CA LEU A 144 -0.23 5.12 15.95
C LEU A 144 -0.84 4.52 17.23
N LEU A 145 -1.96 3.82 17.10
CA LEU A 145 -2.65 3.19 18.23
C LEU A 145 -1.79 2.08 18.87
N THR A 146 -1.11 1.26 18.08
CA THR A 146 -0.16 0.28 18.58
C THR A 146 0.98 0.95 19.32
N GLY A 147 1.55 2.04 18.80
CA GLY A 147 2.58 2.82 19.48
C GLY A 147 2.11 3.32 20.86
N PHE A 148 0.87 3.79 20.96
CA PHE A 148 0.28 4.20 22.25
C PHE A 148 0.10 3.04 23.23
N LEU A 149 -0.28 1.86 22.74
CA LEU A 149 -0.39 0.66 23.57
C LEU A 149 0.99 0.25 24.10
N VAL A 150 2.02 0.27 23.25
CA VAL A 150 3.40 -0.05 23.64
C VAL A 150 3.93 0.93 24.68
N ILE A 151 3.73 2.24 24.50
CA ILE A 151 4.19 3.26 25.45
C ILE A 151 3.49 3.11 26.82
N ASN A 152 2.19 2.83 26.84
CA ASN A 152 1.42 2.75 28.08
C ASN A 152 1.57 1.42 28.81
N LYS A 153 1.67 0.31 28.07
CA LYS A 153 1.54 -1.04 28.61
C LYS A 153 2.74 -1.95 28.32
N GLY A 154 3.68 -1.60 27.44
CA GLY A 154 4.70 -2.52 26.90
C GLY A 154 5.41 -3.38 27.95
N ARG A 155 6.52 -2.89 28.52
CA ARG A 155 7.38 -3.73 29.38
C ARG A 155 6.75 -4.21 30.70
N THR A 156 5.65 -3.58 31.13
CA THR A 156 5.04 -3.85 32.44
C THR A 156 3.83 -4.79 32.36
N TYR A 157 3.30 -5.06 31.17
CA TYR A 157 2.08 -5.83 31.01
C TYR A 157 2.36 -7.32 30.81
N SER A 158 1.86 -8.13 31.74
CA SER A 158 1.82 -9.58 31.60
C SER A 158 0.55 -10.01 30.89
N ILE A 159 0.70 -10.74 29.78
CA ILE A 159 -0.42 -11.22 28.99
C ILE A 159 -0.79 -12.66 29.36
N ASN A 160 -2.09 -12.94 29.46
CA ASN A 160 -2.59 -14.30 29.68
C ASN A 160 -2.24 -15.18 28.47
N SER A 161 -1.75 -16.41 28.72
CA SER A 161 -1.42 -17.41 27.70
C SER A 161 -2.56 -17.67 26.71
N LYS A 162 -3.83 -17.64 27.16
CA LYS A 162 -5.00 -17.80 26.26
C LYS A 162 -5.12 -16.64 25.27
N ILE A 163 -4.98 -15.40 25.74
CA ILE A 163 -5.04 -14.20 24.89
C ILE A 163 -3.86 -14.20 23.91
N LYS A 164 -2.67 -14.61 24.38
CA LYS A 164 -1.49 -14.76 23.53
C LYS A 164 -1.71 -15.75 22.40
N LEU A 165 -2.27 -16.93 22.71
CA LEU A 165 -2.58 -17.97 21.72
C LEU A 165 -3.61 -17.48 20.70
N ILE A 166 -4.71 -16.90 21.17
CA ILE A 166 -5.78 -16.37 20.30
C ILE A 166 -5.23 -15.29 19.37
N GLY A 167 -4.48 -14.32 19.91
CA GLY A 167 -3.89 -13.25 19.09
C GLY A 167 -2.90 -13.77 18.05
N ASN A 168 -2.11 -14.80 18.38
CA ASN A 168 -1.21 -15.45 17.42
C ASN A 168 -1.97 -16.16 16.30
N LEU A 169 -3.04 -16.90 16.63
CA LEU A 169 -3.90 -17.56 15.64
C LEU A 169 -4.60 -16.55 14.72
N LEU A 170 -5.10 -15.46 15.27
CA LEU A 170 -5.68 -14.36 14.49
C LEU A 170 -4.65 -13.70 13.56
N THR A 171 -3.42 -13.51 14.05
CA THR A 171 -2.33 -12.93 13.26
C THR A 171 -1.95 -13.83 12.09
N THR A 172 -1.72 -15.12 12.33
CA THR A 172 -1.38 -16.06 11.26
C THR A 172 -2.53 -16.25 10.27
N SER A 173 -3.76 -16.36 10.76
CA SER A 173 -4.96 -16.40 9.91
C SER A 173 -5.10 -15.15 9.04
N SER A 174 -4.88 -13.96 9.60
CA SER A 174 -4.94 -12.70 8.85
C SER A 174 -3.94 -12.67 7.70
N PHE A 175 -2.69 -13.10 7.94
CA PHE A 175 -1.69 -13.17 6.87
C PHE A 175 -2.05 -14.17 5.79
N LEU A 176 -2.51 -15.38 6.17
CA LEU A 176 -2.90 -16.40 5.21
C LEU A 176 -4.08 -15.94 4.35
N VAL A 177 -5.12 -15.35 4.96
CA VAL A 177 -6.29 -14.80 4.25
C VAL A 177 -5.83 -13.68 3.30
N CYS A 178 -5.03 -12.73 3.76
CA CYS A 178 -4.59 -11.63 2.90
C CYS A 178 -3.79 -12.12 1.67
N ILE A 179 -2.98 -13.18 1.81
CA ILE A 179 -2.16 -13.72 0.72
C ILE A 179 -2.98 -14.61 -0.23
N PHE A 180 -3.80 -15.52 0.30
CA PHE A 180 -4.43 -16.57 -0.50
C PHE A 180 -5.84 -16.24 -0.98
N SER A 181 -6.55 -15.29 -0.36
CA SER A 181 -7.96 -15.03 -0.71
C SER A 181 -8.17 -14.59 -2.16
N MET A 182 -7.21 -13.93 -2.78
CA MET A 182 -7.31 -13.46 -4.17
C MET A 182 -6.81 -14.46 -5.21
N TYR A 183 -6.25 -15.60 -4.78
CA TYR A 183 -5.75 -16.64 -5.71
C TYR A 183 -6.87 -17.23 -6.60
N GLY A 184 -8.09 -17.31 -6.06
CA GLY A 184 -9.26 -17.79 -6.81
C GLY A 184 -9.71 -16.84 -7.91
N ASP A 185 -9.58 -15.52 -7.71
CA ASP A 185 -9.95 -14.53 -8.74
C ASP A 185 -8.98 -14.58 -9.93
N TYR A 186 -7.71 -14.85 -9.66
CA TYR A 186 -6.67 -14.94 -10.69
C TYR A 186 -6.81 -16.18 -11.58
N ASN A 187 -7.26 -17.31 -11.03
CA ASN A 187 -7.26 -18.61 -11.72
C ASN A 187 -8.64 -19.12 -12.16
N SER A 188 -9.74 -18.51 -11.72
CA SER A 188 -11.09 -19.00 -12.03
C SER A 188 -11.74 -18.25 -13.18
N VAL A 189 -12.44 -19.00 -14.05
CA VAL A 189 -13.22 -18.44 -15.16
C VAL A 189 -14.39 -17.57 -14.67
N ASN A 190 -14.89 -17.83 -13.46
CA ASN A 190 -16.05 -17.14 -12.87
C ASN A 190 -15.68 -16.02 -11.90
N GLY A 191 -14.39 -15.85 -11.56
CA GLY A 191 -13.91 -14.87 -10.59
C GLY A 191 -14.44 -15.06 -9.17
N LEU A 192 -14.04 -14.19 -8.25
CA LEU A 192 -14.65 -14.08 -6.92
C LEU A 192 -15.97 -13.30 -6.97
N ASN A 193 -16.89 -13.64 -6.05
CA ASN A 193 -18.10 -12.83 -5.85
C ASN A 193 -17.72 -11.38 -5.51
N ARG A 194 -18.47 -10.40 -6.04
CA ARG A 194 -18.24 -8.98 -5.83
C ARG A 194 -18.20 -8.60 -4.35
N ALA A 195 -19.09 -9.18 -3.55
CA ALA A 195 -19.11 -8.95 -2.10
C ALA A 195 -17.78 -9.37 -1.44
N SER A 196 -17.18 -10.47 -1.88
CA SER A 196 -15.89 -10.96 -1.39
C SER A 196 -14.73 -10.04 -1.78
N ILE A 197 -14.75 -9.50 -3.00
CA ILE A 197 -13.75 -8.52 -3.47
C ILE A 197 -13.81 -7.25 -2.62
N ILE A 198 -15.01 -6.70 -2.42
CA ILE A 198 -15.22 -5.50 -1.61
C ILE A 198 -14.78 -5.75 -0.15
N ALA A 199 -15.19 -6.88 0.43
CA ALA A 199 -14.81 -7.25 1.79
C ALA A 199 -13.29 -7.35 1.94
N TYR A 200 -12.62 -7.99 0.97
CA TYR A 200 -11.17 -8.10 0.97
C TYR A 200 -10.49 -6.73 0.88
N ASP A 201 -10.87 -5.89 -0.06
CA ASP A 201 -10.25 -4.57 -0.24
C ASP A 201 -10.41 -3.68 1.00
N MET A 202 -11.59 -3.75 1.62
CA MET A 202 -11.91 -2.99 2.83
C MET A 202 -11.15 -3.49 4.07
N LEU A 203 -11.01 -4.81 4.23
CA LEU A 203 -10.53 -5.43 5.48
C LEU A 203 -9.07 -5.85 5.46
N SER A 204 -8.51 -6.19 4.30
CA SER A 204 -7.14 -6.73 4.20
C SER A 204 -6.09 -5.79 4.79
N ARG A 205 -6.16 -4.50 4.46
CA ARG A 205 -5.22 -3.47 4.93
C ARG A 205 -5.25 -3.29 6.45
N PRO A 206 -6.41 -3.05 7.10
CA PRO A 206 -6.45 -2.96 8.55
C PRO A 206 -6.14 -4.31 9.23
N ALA A 207 -6.59 -5.45 8.68
CA ALA A 207 -6.28 -6.77 9.26
C ALA A 207 -4.77 -7.06 9.25
N TRP A 208 -4.10 -6.82 8.13
CA TRP A 208 -2.64 -6.94 8.02
C TRP A 208 -1.90 -6.02 9.00
N SER A 209 -2.37 -4.78 9.13
CA SER A 209 -1.76 -3.79 10.01
C SER A 209 -1.96 -4.15 11.49
N LEU A 210 -3.13 -4.69 11.87
CA LEU A 210 -3.40 -5.20 13.22
C LEU A 210 -2.54 -6.43 13.54
N ALA A 211 -2.37 -7.34 12.58
CA ALA A 211 -1.50 -8.51 12.72
C ALA A 211 -0.05 -8.09 12.99
N ILE A 212 0.49 -7.11 12.24
CA ILE A 212 1.81 -6.54 12.53
C ILE A 212 1.82 -5.84 13.88
N GLY A 213 0.79 -5.04 14.20
CA GLY A 213 0.70 -4.32 15.46
C GLY A 213 0.70 -5.25 16.67
N TRP A 214 0.07 -6.43 16.55
CA TRP A 214 0.11 -7.48 17.56
C TRP A 214 1.52 -8.05 17.76
N ILE A 215 2.26 -8.33 16.66
CA ILE A 215 3.64 -8.79 16.72
C ILE A 215 4.53 -7.76 17.43
N ILE A 216 4.39 -6.47 17.07
CA ILE A 216 5.13 -5.37 17.70
C ILE A 216 4.83 -5.32 19.21
N PHE A 217 3.55 -5.40 19.57
CA PHE A 217 3.14 -5.41 20.97
C PHE A 217 3.74 -6.60 21.74
N LEU A 218 3.72 -7.80 21.17
CA LEU A 218 4.35 -8.99 21.77
C LEU A 218 5.86 -8.82 21.94
N CYS A 219 6.55 -8.27 20.94
CA CYS A 219 7.99 -8.00 21.05
C CYS A 219 8.29 -6.99 22.17
N SER A 220 7.41 -6.01 22.38
CA SER A 220 7.58 -5.01 23.44
C SER A 220 7.42 -5.55 24.87
N ILE A 221 6.62 -6.61 25.05
CA ILE A 221 6.38 -7.23 26.36
C ILE A 221 7.30 -8.43 26.65
N THR A 222 7.87 -9.06 25.60
CA THR A 222 8.71 -10.27 25.72
C THR A 222 10.06 -10.12 25.05
N GLU A 223 11.03 -9.56 25.79
CA GLU A 223 12.39 -9.32 25.28
C GLU A 223 13.10 -10.61 24.81
N ASN A 224 12.83 -11.76 25.45
CA ASN A 224 13.47 -13.04 25.11
C ASN A 224 12.67 -13.94 24.14
N GLY A 225 11.59 -13.44 23.53
CA GLY A 225 10.81 -14.21 22.57
C GLY A 225 11.59 -14.55 21.30
N ILE A 226 11.36 -15.73 20.71
CA ILE A 226 11.99 -16.16 19.44
C ILE A 226 11.75 -15.13 18.34
N VAL A 227 10.51 -14.62 18.22
CA VAL A 227 10.15 -13.60 17.23
C VAL A 227 10.96 -12.32 17.44
N ASN A 228 11.09 -11.84 18.67
CA ASN A 228 11.89 -10.64 18.97
C ASN A 228 13.36 -10.85 18.64
N LYS A 229 13.93 -12.03 18.94
CA LYS A 229 15.32 -12.38 18.61
C LYS A 229 15.57 -12.37 17.09
N ILE A 230 14.66 -12.95 16.31
CA ILE A 230 14.76 -12.97 14.85
C ILE A 230 14.66 -11.55 14.29
N LEU A 231 13.68 -10.76 14.73
CA LEU A 231 13.45 -9.41 14.21
C LEU A 231 14.50 -8.39 14.66
N SER A 232 15.13 -8.61 15.81
CA SER A 232 16.22 -7.75 16.33
C SER A 232 17.60 -8.17 15.81
N TRP A 233 17.68 -9.13 14.89
CA TRP A 233 18.96 -9.65 14.41
C TRP A 233 19.72 -8.58 13.59
N PRO A 234 21.02 -8.30 13.85
CA PRO A 234 21.74 -7.24 13.16
C PRO A 234 21.86 -7.39 11.65
N ILE A 235 21.62 -8.58 11.10
CA ILE A 235 21.57 -8.81 9.65
C ILE A 235 20.52 -7.94 8.95
N TRP A 236 19.49 -7.50 9.66
CA TRP A 236 18.46 -6.61 9.13
C TRP A 236 18.91 -5.15 9.03
N ILE A 237 19.97 -4.72 9.72
CA ILE A 237 20.45 -3.33 9.71
C ILE A 237 20.83 -2.84 8.30
N PRO A 238 21.68 -3.55 7.51
CA PRO A 238 21.98 -3.09 6.14
C PRO A 238 20.73 -3.09 5.24
N LEU A 239 19.86 -4.11 5.37
CA LEU A 239 18.65 -4.23 4.57
C LEU A 239 17.65 -3.09 4.85
N THR A 240 17.45 -2.75 6.13
CA THR A 240 16.58 -1.63 6.54
C THR A 240 17.09 -0.28 6.05
N ARG A 241 18.42 -0.07 6.01
CA ARG A 241 19.03 1.16 5.46
C ARG A 241 18.84 1.28 3.95
N LEU A 242 18.85 0.17 3.22
CA LEU A 242 18.65 0.16 1.76
C LEU A 242 17.18 0.25 1.35
N ASN A 243 16.24 -0.07 2.24
CA ASN A 243 14.82 -0.20 1.92
C ASN A 243 14.24 1.03 1.18
N TYR A 244 14.58 2.24 1.62
CA TYR A 244 14.10 3.47 0.99
C TYR A 244 14.66 3.64 -0.44
N ALA A 245 15.96 3.40 -0.64
CA ALA A 245 16.57 3.47 -1.95
C ALA A 245 15.99 2.42 -2.91
N THR A 246 15.85 1.17 -2.43
CA THR A 246 15.18 0.08 -3.16
C THR A 246 13.76 0.46 -3.56
N TYR A 247 13.00 1.05 -2.63
CA TYR A 247 11.65 1.54 -2.90
C TYR A 247 11.61 2.60 -4.01
N LEU A 248 12.58 3.52 -4.08
CA LEU A 248 12.58 4.54 -5.13
C LEU A 248 12.88 3.97 -6.54
N ILE A 249 13.70 2.91 -6.62
CA ILE A 249 14.17 2.38 -7.91
C ILE A 249 13.41 1.15 -8.42
N HIS A 250 12.68 0.44 -7.56
CA HIS A 250 12.12 -0.87 -7.92
C HIS A 250 11.17 -0.82 -9.13
N LEU A 251 10.24 0.15 -9.20
CA LEU A 251 9.34 0.26 -10.35
C LEU A 251 10.09 0.55 -11.65
N THR A 252 11.15 1.33 -11.59
CA THR A 252 12.00 1.59 -12.75
C THR A 252 12.66 0.31 -13.24
N ILE A 253 13.22 -0.49 -12.34
CA ILE A 253 13.83 -1.77 -12.70
C ILE A 253 12.77 -2.73 -13.30
N ILE A 254 11.60 -2.81 -12.68
CA ILE A 254 10.48 -3.62 -13.16
C ILE A 254 10.08 -3.20 -14.59
N TYR A 255 9.93 -1.90 -14.85
CA TYR A 255 9.61 -1.39 -16.18
C TYR A 255 10.69 -1.72 -17.21
N ILE A 256 11.97 -1.52 -16.86
CA ILE A 256 13.08 -1.87 -17.76
C ILE A 256 13.02 -3.36 -18.11
N ILE A 257 12.82 -4.25 -17.13
CA ILE A 257 12.74 -5.68 -17.39
C ILE A 257 11.54 -6.00 -18.29
N ILE A 258 10.35 -5.52 -17.95
CA ILE A 258 9.11 -5.81 -18.69
C ILE A 258 9.19 -5.30 -20.14
N TYR A 259 9.57 -4.04 -20.35
CA TYR A 259 9.59 -3.46 -21.70
C TYR A 259 10.70 -4.02 -22.60
N ASN A 260 11.75 -4.60 -22.01
CA ASN A 260 12.80 -5.28 -22.76
C ASN A 260 12.53 -6.79 -22.96
N GLN A 261 11.41 -7.33 -22.45
CA GLN A 261 11.03 -8.71 -22.76
C GLN A 261 10.69 -8.86 -24.24
N THR A 262 11.20 -9.93 -24.85
CA THR A 262 10.82 -10.34 -26.20
C THR A 262 9.41 -10.91 -26.16
N MET A 263 8.44 -10.23 -26.77
CA MET A 263 7.09 -10.80 -26.94
C MET A 263 7.04 -11.64 -28.23
N PRO A 264 6.63 -12.91 -28.18
CA PRO A 264 6.38 -13.69 -29.39
C PRO A 264 5.17 -13.10 -30.15
N PHE A 265 5.35 -12.81 -31.42
CA PHE A 265 4.25 -12.43 -32.30
C PHE A 265 3.38 -13.66 -32.57
N TYR A 266 2.19 -13.71 -31.98
CA TYR A 266 1.17 -14.69 -32.36
C TYR A 266 0.41 -14.17 -33.57
N TYR A 267 0.69 -14.74 -34.75
CA TYR A 267 -0.13 -14.50 -35.93
C TYR A 267 -1.44 -15.29 -35.79
N GLN A 268 -2.56 -14.59 -35.69
CA GLN A 268 -3.88 -15.20 -35.89
C GLN A 268 -4.11 -15.32 -37.41
N PRO A 269 -4.33 -16.54 -37.94
CA PRO A 269 -4.79 -16.66 -39.31
C PRO A 269 -6.17 -16.01 -39.41
N LEU A 270 -6.34 -15.14 -40.41
CA LEU A 270 -7.64 -14.58 -40.78
C LEU A 270 -8.53 -15.74 -41.24
N THR A 271 -9.43 -16.19 -40.37
CA THR A 271 -10.56 -17.06 -40.72
C THR A 271 -11.85 -16.28 -40.60
#